data_AF-A0A2A4FP06-F1
#
_entry.id   AF-A0A2A4FP06-F1
#
_cell.length_a   1.000
_cell.length_b   1.000
_cell.length_c   1.000
_cell.angle_alpha   90.00
_cell.angle_beta   90.00
_cell.angle_gamma   90.00
#
_symmetry.space_group_name_H-M   'P 1'
#
loop_
_entity.id
_entity.type
_entity.pdbx_description
1 polymer ?
#
loop_
_entity_poly.entity_id
_entity_poly.type
_entity_poly.pdbx_seq_one_letter_code
_entity_poly.pdbx_strand_id
1 'polypeptide(L)'
;MADLHVASGTCPANLPCLWMTADAAAPDEVAPSGRSTWATALERYRMAASAYAAFVETRLKPAQAVRDSSTGGGHSDCFRLEDEATDLLVTQLDQMEALAATPAPNLLALRTKLEIVYADVCRHEPDRAELVANILADARRLIKM
;
A
#
# COMPACT_ATOMS: atom_id res chain seq x y z
N MET A 1 -67.89 -14.34 11.58
CA MET A 1 -66.91 -14.30 12.70
C MET A 1 -66.21 -15.66 12.72
N ALA A 2 -64.88 -15.63 12.61
CA ALA A 2 -63.85 -16.66 12.86
C ALA A 2 -64.12 -18.14 12.52
N ASP A 3 -63.21 -18.77 11.76
CA ASP A 3 -62.33 -19.87 12.22
C ASP A 3 -61.52 -20.40 11.01
N LEU A 4 -60.19 -20.28 10.98
CA LEU A 4 -59.12 -21.06 11.64
C LEU A 4 -58.89 -22.48 11.09
N HIS A 5 -57.69 -22.62 10.52
CA HIS A 5 -56.89 -23.81 10.18
C HIS A 5 -57.28 -25.16 10.77
N VAL A 6 -57.24 -26.21 9.93
CA VAL A 6 -56.63 -27.52 10.25
C VAL A 6 -56.00 -28.14 9.00
N ALA A 7 -54.80 -28.70 9.19
CA ALA A 7 -53.96 -29.42 8.24
C ALA A 7 -54.53 -30.77 7.79
N SER A 8 -54.11 -31.25 6.63
CA SER A 8 -54.20 -32.68 6.26
C SER A 8 -53.16 -33.02 5.21
N GLY A 9 -52.35 -34.04 5.52
CA GLY A 9 -51.32 -34.57 4.64
C GLY A 9 -50.53 -35.69 5.32
N THR A 10 -51.24 -36.68 5.85
CA THR A 10 -50.70 -37.94 6.36
C THR A 10 -50.22 -38.83 5.21
N CYS A 11 -49.07 -39.49 5.38
CA CYS A 11 -48.99 -40.96 5.32
C CYS A 11 -47.65 -41.50 5.89
N PRO A 12 -47.62 -42.72 6.45
CA PRO A 12 -46.58 -43.19 7.37
C PRO A 12 -45.79 -44.43 6.90
N ALA A 13 -44.79 -44.78 7.73
CA ALA A 13 -44.24 -46.09 8.04
C ALA A 13 -43.22 -46.77 7.10
N ASN A 14 -42.00 -46.87 7.66
CA ASN A 14 -41.14 -48.07 7.67
C ASN A 14 -40.26 -48.35 6.43
N LEU A 15 -38.96 -48.02 6.53
CA LEU A 15 -37.81 -48.80 6.05
C LEU A 15 -36.49 -48.15 6.56
N PRO A 16 -35.53 -48.92 7.10
CA PRO A 16 -34.24 -48.40 7.55
C PRO A 16 -33.17 -48.50 6.45
N CYS A 17 -32.08 -47.76 6.68
CA CYS A 17 -30.71 -47.92 6.15
C CYS A 17 -30.22 -47.00 5.01
N LEU A 18 -29.09 -46.34 5.35
CA LEU A 18 -27.88 -46.13 4.54
C LEU A 18 -27.88 -45.07 3.44
N TRP A 19 -27.45 -43.84 3.77
CA TRP A 19 -26.40 -43.08 3.04
C TRP A 19 -26.09 -41.74 3.76
N MET A 20 -24.81 -41.49 4.13
CA MET A 20 -23.94 -40.38 3.68
C MET A 20 -24.56 -38.97 3.77
N THR A 21 -24.02 -37.97 4.50
CA THR A 21 -22.64 -37.48 4.49
C THR A 21 -22.33 -36.50 5.63
N ALA A 22 -21.03 -36.42 5.93
CA ALA A 22 -20.26 -35.24 6.35
C ALA A 22 -20.35 -34.82 7.81
N ASP A 23 -19.36 -35.32 8.56
CA ASP A 23 -18.48 -34.55 9.43
C ASP A 23 -18.81 -33.05 9.52
N ALA A 24 -19.23 -32.64 10.71
CA ALA A 24 -19.14 -31.26 11.13
C ALA A 24 -17.65 -30.91 11.30
N ALA A 25 -16.97 -30.70 10.18
CA ALA A 25 -15.72 -29.98 10.15
C ALA A 25 -16.01 -28.58 10.69
N ALA A 26 -15.38 -28.26 11.80
CA ALA A 26 -15.29 -26.90 12.32
C ALA A 26 -15.01 -25.93 11.16
N PRO A 27 -15.60 -24.72 11.14
CA PRO A 27 -15.10 -23.70 10.25
C PRO A 27 -13.65 -23.44 10.66
N ASP A 28 -12.74 -23.95 9.84
CA ASP A 28 -11.34 -23.54 9.83
C ASP A 28 -11.38 -22.01 9.82
N GLU A 29 -10.94 -21.41 10.92
CA GLU A 29 -10.66 -20.00 11.00
C GLU A 29 -9.65 -19.71 9.89
N VAL A 30 -10.14 -19.15 8.78
CA VAL A 30 -9.29 -18.56 7.76
C VAL A 30 -8.55 -17.41 8.45
N ALA A 31 -7.37 -17.71 8.97
CA ALA A 31 -6.46 -16.72 9.51
C ALA A 31 -6.34 -15.58 8.47
N PRO A 32 -6.51 -14.31 8.85
CA PRO A 32 -6.39 -13.21 7.90
C PRO A 32 -4.98 -13.24 7.33
N SER A 33 -4.88 -13.53 6.03
CA SER A 33 -3.64 -13.61 5.26
C SER A 33 -2.80 -12.37 5.55
N GLY A 34 -1.78 -12.53 6.39
CA GLY A 34 -0.90 -11.46 6.83
C GLY A 34 -0.22 -10.83 5.61
N ARG A 35 -0.50 -9.54 5.37
CA ARG A 35 0.14 -8.78 4.31
C ARG A 35 1.66 -8.81 4.54
N SER A 36 2.45 -9.17 3.52
CA SER A 36 3.91 -9.27 3.70
C SER A 36 4.50 -7.93 4.13
N THR A 37 5.59 -7.97 4.90
CA THR A 37 6.29 -6.77 5.38
C THR A 37 6.67 -5.84 4.24
N TRP A 38 7.12 -6.40 3.11
CA TRP A 38 7.43 -5.65 1.89
C TRP A 38 6.19 -4.95 1.29
N ALA A 39 5.06 -5.63 1.20
CA ALA A 39 3.83 -5.03 0.67
C ALA A 39 3.32 -3.87 1.55
N THR A 40 3.48 -3.99 2.87
CA THR A 40 3.18 -2.90 3.80
C THR A 40 4.13 -1.71 3.62
N ALA A 41 5.44 -1.95 3.49
CA ALA A 41 6.41 -0.88 3.24
C ALA A 41 6.15 -0.17 1.91
N LEU A 42 5.85 -0.92 0.85
CA LEU A 42 5.53 -0.36 -0.46
C LEU A 42 4.28 0.53 -0.42
N GLU A 43 3.25 0.11 0.31
CA GLU A 43 2.02 0.89 0.44
C GLU A 43 2.26 2.20 1.19
N ARG A 44 3.05 2.17 2.27
CA ARG A 44 3.43 3.40 3.00
C ARG A 44 4.18 4.39 2.12
N TYR A 45 5.15 3.91 1.35
CA TYR A 45 5.85 4.74 0.37
C TYR A 45 4.88 5.34 -0.66
N ARG A 46 3.99 4.53 -1.24
CA ARG A 46 3.02 5.01 -2.23
C ARG A 46 2.08 6.09 -1.69
N MET A 47 1.62 5.93 -0.45
CA MET A 47 0.79 6.95 0.21
C MET A 47 1.56 8.25 0.44
N ALA A 48 2.82 8.18 0.86
CA ALA A 48 3.65 9.37 1.05
C ALA A 48 3.95 10.08 -0.28
N ALA A 49 4.33 9.32 -1.31
CA ALA A 49 4.58 9.85 -2.65
C ALA A 49 3.32 10.47 -3.29
N SER A 50 2.14 9.86 -3.10
CA SER A 50 0.89 10.42 -3.61
C SER A 50 0.47 11.68 -2.86
N ALA A 51 0.69 11.75 -1.55
CA ALA A 51 0.44 12.95 -0.76
C ALA A 51 1.30 14.12 -1.22
N TYR A 52 2.61 13.90 -1.39
CA TYR A 52 3.52 14.92 -1.90
C TYR A 52 3.14 15.37 -3.32
N ALA A 53 2.91 14.43 -4.24
CA ALA A 53 2.51 14.74 -5.61
C ALA A 53 1.20 15.54 -5.66
N ALA A 54 0.19 15.14 -4.88
CA ALA A 54 -1.08 15.86 -4.79
C ALA A 54 -0.89 17.28 -4.26
N PHE A 55 -0.06 17.46 -3.22
CA PHE A 55 0.25 18.78 -2.69
C PHE A 55 0.92 19.68 -3.72
N VAL A 56 1.90 19.16 -4.46
CA VAL A 56 2.62 19.88 -5.50
C VAL A 56 1.66 20.39 -6.58
N GLU A 57 0.81 19.51 -7.12
CA GLU A 57 -0.11 19.89 -8.21
C GLU A 57 -1.23 20.83 -7.74
N THR A 58 -1.79 20.60 -6.55
CA THR A 58 -3.01 21.31 -6.12
C THR A 58 -2.75 22.58 -5.34
N ARG A 59 -1.58 22.72 -4.70
CA ARG A 59 -1.28 23.85 -3.81
C ARG A 59 0.00 24.58 -4.22
N LEU A 60 1.12 23.87 -4.36
CA LEU A 60 2.42 24.51 -4.58
C LEU A 60 2.53 25.17 -5.96
N LYS A 61 2.24 24.44 -7.05
CA LYS A 61 2.31 24.99 -8.42
C LYS A 61 1.37 26.18 -8.66
N PRO A 62 0.09 26.15 -8.22
CA PRO A 62 -0.77 27.32 -8.33
C PRO A 62 -0.24 28.54 -7.58
N ALA A 63 0.28 28.36 -6.37
CA ALA A 63 0.86 29.44 -5.58
C ALA A 63 2.10 30.05 -6.25
N GLN A 64 2.97 29.22 -6.83
CA GLN A 64 4.13 29.67 -7.62
C GLN A 64 3.69 30.47 -8.85
N ALA A 65 2.69 30.00 -9.59
CA ALA A 65 2.17 30.72 -10.76
C ALA A 65 1.58 32.10 -10.40
N VAL A 66 0.92 32.22 -9.24
CA VAL A 66 0.41 33.51 -8.73
C VAL A 66 1.56 34.44 -8.33
N ARG A 67 2.61 33.91 -7.69
CA ARG A 67 3.82 34.67 -7.35
C ARG A 67 4.51 35.22 -8.59
N ASP A 68 4.70 34.38 -9.61
CA ASP A 68 5.42 34.76 -10.84
C ASP A 68 4.65 35.82 -11.66
N SER A 69 3.33 35.90 -11.48
CA SER A 69 2.46 36.87 -12.17
C SER A 69 2.21 38.17 -11.39
N SER A 70 2.59 38.26 -10.11
CA SER A 70 2.36 39.44 -9.27
C SER A 70 3.65 40.22 -8.98
N THR A 71 3.77 41.42 -9.54
CA THR A 71 4.95 42.31 -9.47
C THR A 71 5.26 42.89 -8.07
N GLY A 72 4.62 42.41 -7.00
CA GLY A 72 4.92 42.85 -5.65
C GLY A 72 3.90 42.39 -4.61
N GLY A 73 4.36 41.60 -3.63
CA GLY A 73 3.66 41.46 -2.33
C GLY A 73 3.31 40.05 -1.86
N GLY A 74 3.30 39.03 -2.70
CA GLY A 74 2.82 37.68 -2.34
C GLY A 74 3.85 36.75 -1.65
N HIS A 75 4.83 37.28 -0.91
CA HIS A 75 5.96 36.46 -0.44
C HIS A 75 5.61 35.52 0.72
N SER A 76 4.67 35.88 1.61
CA SER A 76 4.43 35.15 2.86
C SER A 76 3.79 33.76 2.71
N ASP A 77 2.87 33.59 1.75
CA ASP A 77 2.14 32.32 1.59
C ASP A 77 2.98 31.26 0.86
N CYS A 78 3.92 31.68 0.02
CA CYS A 78 4.83 30.78 -0.68
C CYS A 78 5.78 30.08 0.31
N PHE A 79 6.36 30.81 1.27
CA PHE A 79 7.25 30.23 2.28
C PHE A 79 6.54 29.16 3.13
N ARG A 80 5.29 29.41 3.55
CA ARG A 80 4.52 28.43 4.32
C ARG A 80 4.24 27.14 3.53
N LEU A 81 4.01 27.25 2.23
CA LEU A 81 3.79 26.09 1.36
C LEU A 81 5.11 25.35 1.05
N GLU A 82 6.24 26.06 1.03
CA GLU A 82 7.57 25.46 0.90
C GLU A 82 7.94 24.62 2.14
N ASP A 83 7.62 25.10 3.35
CA ASP A 83 7.80 24.31 4.59
C ASP A 83 6.93 23.02 4.54
N GLU A 84 5.64 23.15 4.21
CA GLU A 84 4.73 22.00 4.10
C GLU A 84 5.17 21.03 2.99
N ALA A 85 5.67 21.54 1.86
CA ALA A 85 6.25 20.72 0.79
C ALA A 85 7.48 19.96 1.28
N THR A 86 8.34 20.62 2.06
CA THR A 86 9.56 20.03 2.61
C THR A 86 9.21 18.88 3.55
N ASP A 87 8.26 19.07 4.47
CA ASP A 87 7.83 18.03 5.41
C ASP A 87 7.26 16.80 4.69
N LEU A 88 6.45 17.03 3.65
CA LEU A 88 5.89 15.95 2.83
C LEU A 88 6.97 15.21 2.03
N LEU A 89 7.94 15.94 1.47
CA LEU A 89 9.05 15.35 0.73
C LEU A 89 9.96 14.53 1.66
N VAL A 90 10.28 15.05 2.86
CA VAL A 90 11.03 14.31 3.88
C VAL A 90 10.29 13.02 4.25
N THR A 91 8.98 13.10 4.47
CA THR A 91 8.15 11.92 4.75
C THR A 91 8.21 10.89 3.60
N GLN A 92 8.14 11.33 2.35
CA GLN A 92 8.29 10.44 1.19
C GLN A 92 9.65 9.75 1.18
N LEU A 93 10.73 10.50 1.40
CA LEU A 93 12.10 9.97 1.43
C LEU A 93 12.28 8.96 2.58
N ASP A 94 11.79 9.26 3.78
CA ASP A 94 11.85 8.35 4.92
C ASP A 94 11.14 7.01 4.62
N GLN A 95 9.96 7.06 3.99
CA GLN A 95 9.26 5.83 3.60
C GLN A 95 9.98 5.07 2.47
N MET A 96 10.64 5.78 1.56
CA MET A 96 11.46 5.16 0.51
C MET A 96 12.70 4.47 1.11
N GLU A 97 13.39 5.09 2.07
CA GLU A 97 14.52 4.48 2.76
C GLU A 97 14.10 3.23 3.53
N ALA A 98 12.94 3.30 4.22
CA ALA A 98 12.35 2.15 4.88
C ALA A 98 12.01 1.00 3.91
N LEU A 99 11.47 1.33 2.72
CA LEU A 99 11.22 0.35 1.65
C LEU A 99 12.52 -0.26 1.11
N ALA A 100 13.56 0.57 0.91
CA ALA A 100 14.85 0.12 0.43
C ALA A 100 15.51 -0.87 1.39
N ALA A 101 15.42 -0.61 2.71
CA ALA A 101 15.89 -1.50 3.77
C ALA A 101 15.06 -2.78 3.92
N THR A 102 13.79 -2.78 3.49
CA THR A 102 12.90 -3.95 3.60
C THR A 102 13.20 -4.99 2.51
N PRO A 103 13.60 -6.23 2.84
CA PRO A 103 14.01 -7.21 1.83
C PRO A 103 12.92 -7.51 0.77
N ALA A 104 13.29 -7.49 -0.50
CA ALA A 104 12.37 -7.76 -1.61
C ALA A 104 12.01 -9.26 -1.69
N PRO A 105 10.73 -9.67 -1.71
CA PRO A 105 10.36 -11.09 -1.68
C PRO A 105 10.73 -11.87 -2.95
N ASN A 106 10.89 -11.19 -4.10
CA ASN A 106 11.20 -11.81 -5.40
C ASN A 106 11.83 -10.79 -6.36
N LEU A 107 12.22 -11.25 -7.56
CA LEU A 107 12.87 -10.41 -8.57
C LEU A 107 11.99 -9.25 -9.07
N LEU A 108 10.67 -9.44 -9.14
CA LEU A 108 9.74 -8.38 -9.54
C LEU A 108 9.72 -7.26 -8.49
N ALA A 109 9.65 -7.62 -7.22
CA ALA A 109 9.72 -6.67 -6.11
C ALA A 109 11.07 -5.95 -6.04
N LEU A 110 12.17 -6.64 -6.34
CA LEU A 110 13.50 -6.04 -6.44
C LEU A 110 13.55 -5.00 -7.58
N ARG A 111 12.99 -5.35 -8.75
CA ARG A 111 12.89 -4.40 -9.88
C ARG A 111 12.10 -3.15 -9.49
N THR A 112 10.93 -3.32 -8.86
CA THR A 112 10.12 -2.18 -8.39
C THR A 112 10.88 -1.31 -7.40
N LYS A 113 11.60 -1.91 -6.45
CA LYS A 113 12.47 -1.18 -5.52
C LYS A 113 13.54 -0.37 -6.26
N LEU A 114 14.18 -0.97 -7.26
CA LEU A 114 15.20 -0.32 -8.09
C LEU A 114 14.65 0.89 -8.86
N GLU A 115 13.48 0.74 -9.47
CA GLU A 115 12.80 1.82 -10.20
C GLU A 115 12.48 3.00 -9.27
N ILE A 116 11.96 2.73 -8.06
CA ILE A 116 11.64 3.74 -7.05
C ILE A 116 12.91 4.47 -6.58
N VAL A 117 13.92 3.74 -6.10
CA VAL A 117 15.15 4.33 -5.54
C VAL A 117 15.89 5.16 -6.60
N TYR A 118 15.90 4.70 -7.86
CA TYR A 118 16.53 5.44 -8.94
C TYR A 118 15.80 6.75 -9.24
N ALA A 119 14.47 6.72 -9.35
CA ALA A 119 13.67 7.88 -9.71
C ALA A 119 13.75 9.00 -8.66
N ASP A 120 13.67 8.62 -7.37
CA ASP A 120 13.52 9.58 -6.28
C ASP A 120 14.85 10.05 -5.69
N VAL A 121 15.90 9.23 -5.75
CA VAL A 121 17.17 9.53 -5.06
C VAL A 121 18.36 9.53 -6.00
N CYS A 122 18.70 8.39 -6.62
CA CYS A 122 19.97 8.28 -7.33
C CYS A 122 20.09 9.21 -8.54
N ARG A 123 18.96 9.67 -9.10
CA ARG A 123 18.94 10.68 -10.16
C ARG A 123 19.51 12.02 -9.71
N HIS A 124 19.33 12.38 -8.44
CA HIS A 124 19.66 13.70 -7.90
C HIS A 124 20.88 13.66 -6.96
N GLU A 125 21.05 12.55 -6.24
CA GLU A 125 22.15 12.32 -5.32
C GLU A 125 22.81 10.96 -5.59
N PRO A 126 23.86 10.93 -6.43
CA PRO A 126 24.50 9.67 -6.82
C PRO A 126 25.29 8.99 -5.68
N ASP A 127 25.60 9.70 -4.60
CA ASP A 127 26.42 9.21 -3.49
C ASP A 127 25.59 8.63 -2.33
N ARG A 128 24.80 7.60 -2.64
CA ARG A 128 23.90 6.92 -1.67
C ARG A 128 24.30 5.44 -1.53
N ALA A 129 25.52 5.22 -1.07
CA ALA A 129 26.15 3.91 -0.99
C ALA A 129 25.32 2.87 -0.21
N GLU A 130 24.64 3.26 0.86
CA GLU A 130 23.80 2.36 1.67
C GLU A 130 22.57 1.83 0.92
N LEU A 131 21.89 2.69 0.14
CA LEU A 131 20.75 2.29 -0.68
C LEU A 131 21.17 1.28 -1.77
N VAL A 132 22.31 1.55 -2.41
CA VAL A 132 22.90 0.63 -3.40
C VAL A 132 23.28 -0.70 -2.74
N ALA A 133 23.87 -0.67 -1.53
CA ALA A 133 24.22 -1.87 -0.79
C ALA A 133 23.00 -2.75 -0.48
N ASN A 134 21.88 -2.14 -0.08
CA ASN A 134 20.62 -2.85 0.17
C ASN A 134 20.06 -3.52 -1.09
N ILE A 135 20.09 -2.83 -2.24
CA ILE A 135 19.67 -3.39 -3.52
C ILE A 135 20.56 -4.58 -3.93
N LEU A 136 21.88 -4.43 -3.79
CA LEU A 136 22.84 -5.50 -4.11
C LEU A 136 22.68 -6.71 -3.18
N ALA A 137 22.37 -6.49 -1.90
CA ALA A 137 22.11 -7.56 -0.95
C ALA A 137 20.88 -8.38 -1.35
N ASP A 138 19.78 -7.73 -1.75
CA ASP A 138 18.59 -8.42 -2.27
C ASP A 138 18.89 -9.19 -3.55
N ALA A 139 19.61 -8.60 -4.51
CA ALA A 139 19.99 -9.26 -5.75
C ALA A 139 20.79 -10.55 -5.48
N ARG A 140 21.78 -10.48 -4.59
CA ARG A 140 22.60 -11.65 -4.21
C ARG A 140 21.78 -12.74 -3.53
N ARG A 141 20.81 -12.38 -2.70
CA ARG A 141 19.92 -13.35 -2.03
C ARG A 141 19.03 -14.06 -3.05
N LEU A 142 18.45 -13.31 -3.99
CA LEU A 142 17.49 -13.83 -4.96
C LEU A 142 18.12 -14.64 -6.10
N ILE A 143 19.38 -14.37 -6.47
CA ILE A 143 20.12 -15.16 -7.48
C ILE A 143 20.56 -16.53 -6.93
N LYS A 144 20.70 -16.66 -5.60
CA LYS A 144 21.12 -17.90 -4.94
C LYS A 144 19.97 -18.87 -4.63
N MET A 145 18.74 -18.49 -4.92
CA MET A 145 17.54 -19.33 -4.79
C MET A 145 17.29 -20.08 -6.09
#